data_AF-A0A6B3CQR4-F1
#
_entry.id   AF-A0A6B3CQR4-F1
#
_cell.length_a   1.000
_cell.length_b   1.000
_cell.length_c   1.000
_cell.angle_alpha   90.00
_cell.angle_beta   90.00
_cell.angle_gamma   90.00
#
_symmetry.space_group_name_H-M   'P 1'
#
loop_
_entity.id
_entity.type
_entity.pdbx_description
1 polymer ?
#
loop_
_entity_poly.entity_id
_entity_poly.type
_entity_poly.pdbx_seq_one_letter_code
_entity_poly.pdbx_strand_id
1 'polypeptide(L)'
;KAARIEPDETGNLLGDLEPNGPELRSSFEDVELDLMAPRAGKSTGIAVPRVLRAQGSVLLTSNKSDVYSVTRAERERTGQVWVFDPQGIA
;
A
#
# COMPACT_ATOMS: atom_id res chain seq x y z
N LYS A 1 1.63 32.01 -3.58
CA LYS A 1 1.24 30.82 -4.37
C LYS A 1 1.44 29.63 -3.44
N ALA A 2 0.40 28.83 -3.16
CA ALA A 2 0.57 27.65 -2.31
C ALA A 2 1.61 26.71 -2.94
N ALA A 3 2.42 26.05 -2.12
CA ALA A 3 3.34 25.02 -2.59
C ALA A 3 2.55 23.87 -3.23
N ARG A 4 3.07 23.30 -4.30
CA ARG A 4 2.49 22.09 -4.89
C ARG A 4 2.79 20.94 -3.92
N ILE A 5 1.73 20.28 -3.46
CA ILE A 5 1.82 19.11 -2.59
C ILE A 5 1.96 17.88 -3.49
N GLU A 6 2.90 16.98 -3.18
CA GLU A 6 3.04 15.74 -3.93
C GLU A 6 1.86 14.81 -3.64
N PRO A 7 1.34 14.05 -4.62
CA PRO A 7 0.12 13.26 -4.41
C PRO A 7 0.19 12.34 -3.19
N ASP A 8 1.32 11.66 -2.97
CA ASP A 8 1.51 10.74 -1.85
C ASP A 8 1.58 11.44 -0.47
N GLU A 9 1.61 12.78 -0.41
CA GLU A 9 1.44 13.59 0.81
C GLU A 9 -0.03 13.93 1.13
N THR A 10 -0.96 13.57 0.24
CA THR A 10 -2.39 13.92 0.38
C THR A 10 -3.26 12.75 0.83
N GLY A 11 -2.67 11.57 1.00
CA GLY A 11 -3.36 10.38 1.48
C GLY A 11 -3.20 9.18 0.56
N ASN A 12 -4.14 8.26 0.69
CA ASN A 12 -4.04 6.90 0.18
C ASN A 12 -4.75 6.79 -1.18
N LEU A 13 -4.03 6.45 -2.27
CA LEU A 13 -4.60 6.21 -3.61
C LEU A 13 -5.72 5.17 -3.59
N LEU A 14 -6.96 5.56 -3.94
CA LEU A 14 -8.11 4.65 -4.09
C LEU A 14 -8.26 4.15 -5.53
N GLY A 15 -7.78 4.92 -6.49
CA GLY A 15 -7.93 4.69 -7.92
C GLY A 15 -8.59 5.88 -8.61
N ASP A 16 -9.06 5.69 -9.83
CA ASP A 16 -9.76 6.73 -10.59
C ASP A 16 -11.27 6.54 -10.51
N LEU A 17 -12.03 7.64 -10.44
CA LEU A 17 -13.51 7.57 -10.39
C LEU A 17 -14.11 6.87 -11.63
N GLU A 18 -13.46 7.04 -12.79
CA GLU A 18 -13.84 6.46 -14.08
C GLU A 18 -12.56 6.25 -14.93
N PRO A 19 -12.60 5.46 -16.03
CA PRO A 19 -11.49 5.43 -16.97
C PRO A 19 -11.18 6.84 -17.51
N ASN A 20 -10.02 7.40 -17.15
CA ASN A 20 -9.59 8.80 -17.37
C ASN A 20 -10.29 9.86 -16.50
N GLY A 21 -10.95 9.45 -15.42
CA GLY A 21 -11.46 10.35 -14.39
C GLY A 21 -10.35 10.90 -13.48
N PRO A 22 -10.71 11.74 -12.50
CA PRO A 22 -9.75 12.21 -11.51
C PRO A 22 -9.29 11.07 -10.59
N GLU A 23 -8.01 11.15 -10.19
CA GLU A 23 -7.45 10.30 -9.13
C GLU A 23 -8.15 10.61 -7.81
N LEU A 24 -8.63 9.57 -7.13
CA LEU A 24 -9.25 9.63 -5.82
C LEU A 24 -8.27 9.16 -4.75
N ARG A 25 -8.27 9.88 -3.63
CA ARG A 25 -7.51 9.53 -2.43
C ARG A 25 -8.41 9.64 -1.20
N SER A 26 -8.21 8.72 -0.26
CA SER A 26 -8.71 8.87 1.11
C SER A 26 -7.74 9.73 1.92
N SER A 27 -8.22 10.31 3.02
CA SER A 27 -7.36 10.90 4.04
C SER A 27 -6.52 9.82 4.73
N PHE A 28 -5.38 10.20 5.31
CA PHE A 28 -4.62 9.29 6.19
C PHE A 28 -5.39 8.90 7.46
N GLU A 29 -6.39 9.68 7.85
CA GLU A 29 -7.25 9.39 9.01
C GLU A 29 -8.45 8.49 8.67
N ASP A 30 -8.75 8.30 7.37
CA ASP A 30 -9.85 7.45 6.95
C ASP A 30 -9.49 5.97 7.13
N VAL A 31 -10.49 5.18 7.50
CA VAL A 31 -10.38 3.72 7.62
C VAL A 31 -10.99 3.05 6.40
N GLU A 32 -10.21 2.21 5.73
CA GLU A 32 -10.61 1.51 4.51
C GLU A 32 -10.94 0.03 4.77
N LEU A 33 -11.95 -0.48 4.06
CA LEU A 33 -12.29 -1.90 4.01
C LEU A 33 -12.49 -2.33 2.55
N ASP A 34 -11.52 -3.09 2.02
CA ASP A 34 -11.59 -3.64 0.67
C ASP A 34 -12.17 -5.05 0.66
N LEU A 35 -13.40 -5.20 0.17
CA LEU A 35 -14.04 -6.50 0.00
C LEU A 35 -13.81 -7.02 -1.43
N MET A 36 -12.93 -8.02 -1.54
CA MET A 36 -12.48 -8.52 -2.84
C MET A 36 -12.49 -10.05 -2.89
N ALA A 37 -12.95 -10.61 -4.02
CA ALA A 37 -12.95 -12.04 -4.27
C ALA A 37 -11.51 -12.60 -4.40
N PRO A 38 -11.30 -13.93 -4.26
CA PRO A 38 -10.03 -14.55 -4.60
C PRO A 38 -9.61 -14.20 -6.04
N ARG A 39 -8.33 -13.87 -6.24
CA ARG A 39 -7.74 -13.46 -7.53
C ARG A 39 -8.26 -12.13 -8.10
N ALA A 40 -9.03 -11.34 -7.34
CA ALA A 40 -9.45 -10.00 -7.75
C ALA A 40 -8.35 -8.91 -7.58
N GLY A 41 -7.11 -9.31 -7.31
CA GLY A 41 -5.98 -8.38 -7.25
C GLY A 41 -5.80 -7.62 -5.94
N LYS A 42 -6.40 -8.03 -4.81
CA LYS A 42 -6.21 -7.34 -3.52
C LYS A 42 -4.75 -7.10 -3.12
N SER A 43 -3.88 -8.09 -3.32
CA SER A 43 -2.46 -7.97 -3.00
C SER A 43 -1.78 -6.96 -3.93
N THR A 44 -1.98 -7.09 -5.24
CA THR A 44 -1.26 -6.31 -6.27
C THR A 44 -1.83 -4.92 -6.49
N GLY A 45 -3.14 -4.73 -6.33
CA GLY A 45 -3.85 -3.48 -6.59
C GLY A 45 -3.99 -2.59 -5.37
N ILE A 46 -4.02 -3.18 -4.16
CA ILE A 46 -4.21 -2.41 -2.91
C ILE A 46 -2.98 -2.52 -2.01
N ALA A 47 -2.66 -3.72 -1.51
CA ALA A 47 -1.66 -3.89 -0.46
C ALA A 47 -0.24 -3.48 -0.89
N VAL A 48 0.23 -3.96 -2.05
CA VAL A 48 1.58 -3.64 -2.57
C VAL A 48 1.75 -2.13 -2.81
N PRO A 49 0.84 -1.45 -3.55
CA PRO A 49 0.92 0.00 -3.73
C PRO A 49 0.90 0.77 -2.41
N ARG A 50 0.05 0.38 -1.45
CA ARG A 50 -0.03 1.01 -0.12
C ARG A 50 1.30 0.92 0.62
N VAL A 51 1.90 -0.28 0.67
CA VAL A 51 3.20 -0.49 1.35
C VAL A 51 4.31 0.33 0.70
N LEU A 52 4.40 0.32 -0.64
CA LEU A 52 5.48 1.01 -1.36
C LEU A 52 5.37 2.53 -1.30
N ARG A 53 4.15 3.08 -1.36
CA ARG A 53 3.90 4.54 -1.35
C ARG A 53 3.83 5.14 0.05
N ALA A 54 3.81 4.32 1.10
CA ALA A 54 3.76 4.81 2.47
C ALA A 54 4.97 5.69 2.79
N GLN A 55 4.71 6.94 3.17
CA GLN A 55 5.74 7.89 3.58
C GLN A 55 6.41 7.51 4.91
N GLY A 56 5.66 6.82 5.78
CA GLY A 56 6.09 6.43 7.11
C GLY A 56 6.37 4.95 7.26
N SER A 57 6.37 4.51 8.52
CA SER A 57 6.42 3.10 8.89
C SER A 57 5.16 2.36 8.46
N VAL A 58 5.31 1.09 8.09
CA VAL A 58 4.19 0.21 7.70
C VAL A 58 4.20 -1.04 8.56
N LEU A 59 3.03 -1.43 9.05
CA LEU A 59 2.78 -2.75 9.59
C LEU A 59 1.90 -3.52 8.61
N LEU A 60 2.42 -4.62 8.08
CA LEU A 60 1.72 -5.49 7.15
C LEU A 60 1.56 -6.86 7.79
N THR A 61 0.32 -7.36 7.84
CA THR A 61 0.01 -8.73 8.23
C THR A 61 -0.60 -9.46 7.04
N SER A 62 -0.05 -10.62 6.68
CA SER A 62 -0.56 -11.46 5.60
C SER A 62 -0.39 -12.93 5.95
N ASN A 63 -1.30 -13.76 5.47
CA ASN A 63 -1.17 -15.22 5.55
C ASN A 63 -0.41 -15.83 4.35
N LYS A 64 0.13 -14.96 3.48
CA LYS A 64 0.97 -15.30 2.33
C LYS A 64 2.16 -14.35 2.27
N SER A 65 3.29 -14.81 1.76
CA SER A 65 4.51 -14.01 1.62
C SER A 65 4.52 -13.07 0.42
N ASP A 66 3.55 -13.17 -0.49
CA ASP A 66 3.50 -12.45 -1.77
C ASP A 66 3.74 -10.94 -1.66
N VAL A 67 3.04 -10.25 -0.77
CA VAL A 67 3.21 -8.79 -0.59
C VAL A 67 4.57 -8.46 0.04
N TYR A 68 5.03 -9.25 1.00
CA TYR A 68 6.35 -9.04 1.64
C TYR A 68 7.48 -9.23 0.62
N SER A 69 7.49 -10.35 -0.10
CA SER A 69 8.58 -10.69 -1.02
C SER A 69 8.78 -9.64 -2.12
N VAL A 70 7.71 -9.00 -2.60
CA VAL A 70 7.81 -7.98 -3.67
C VAL A 70 8.09 -6.57 -3.15
N THR A 71 7.82 -6.28 -1.87
CA THR A 71 7.99 -4.93 -1.31
C THR A 71 9.24 -4.75 -0.46
N ARG A 72 9.79 -5.85 0.08
CA ARG A 72 10.93 -5.85 1.00
C ARG A 72 12.10 -5.00 0.51
N ALA A 73 12.59 -5.28 -0.70
CA ALA A 73 13.82 -4.64 -1.21
C ALA A 73 13.68 -3.12 -1.29
N GLU A 74 12.53 -2.61 -1.75
CA GLU A 74 12.29 -1.17 -1.81
C GLU A 74 12.10 -0.56 -0.42
N ARG A 75 11.44 -1.27 0.50
CA ARG A 75 11.31 -0.80 1.89
C ARG A 75 12.62 -0.79 2.66
N GLU A 76 13.53 -1.73 2.38
CA GLU A 76 14.89 -1.75 2.93
C GLU A 76 15.72 -0.52 2.51
N ARG A 77 15.39 0.10 1.38
CA ARG A 77 16.03 1.37 0.94
C ARG A 77 15.53 2.57 1.72
N THR A 78 14.31 2.52 2.24
CA THR A 78 13.72 3.58 3.07
C THR A 78 14.10 3.44 4.54
N GLY A 79 14.16 2.21 5.06
CA GLY A 79 14.47 1.96 6.46
C GLY A 79 14.58 0.48 6.78
N GLN A 80 14.67 0.16 8.07
CA GLN A 80 14.80 -1.23 8.51
C GLN A 80 13.50 -2.01 8.31
N VAL A 81 13.63 -3.23 7.78
CA VAL A 81 12.51 -4.17 7.62
C VAL A 81 12.69 -5.32 8.60
N TRP A 82 11.65 -5.59 9.39
CA TRP A 82 11.57 -6.77 10.26
C TRP A 82 10.52 -7.73 9.72
N VAL A 83 10.77 -9.02 9.89
CA VAL A 83 9.81 -10.08 9.55
C VAL A 83 9.56 -10.93 10.78
N PHE A 84 8.27 -11.12 11.10
CA PHE A 84 7.82 -12.13 12.04
C PHE A 84 7.10 -13.22 11.26
N ASP A 85 7.78 -14.34 11.06
CA ASP A 85 7.28 -15.47 10.27
C ASP A 85 7.40 -16.77 11.06
N PRO A 86 6.42 -17.06 11.93
CA PRO A 86 6.43 -18.30 12.72
C PRO A 86 6.17 -19.55 11.86
N GLN A 87 5.71 -19.40 10.62
CA GLN A 87 5.36 -20.51 9.73
C GLN A 87 6.45 -20.84 8.69
N GLY A 88 7.44 -19.96 8.51
CA GLY A 88 8.52 -20.14 7.53
C GLY A 88 8.05 -20.00 6.08
N ILE A 89 7.08 -19.12 5.82
CA ILE A 89 6.49 -18.88 4.49
C ILE A 89 7.18 -17.71 3.74
N ALA A 90 7.87 -16.82 4.46
CA ALA A 90 8.43 -15.55 3.96
C ALA A 90 9.85 -15.65 3.39
#